data_AF-A0A7I8VV53-F1
#
_entry.id   AF-A0A7I8VV53-F1
#
_cell.length_a   1.000
_cell.length_b   1.000
_cell.length_c   1.000
_cell.angle_alpha   90.00
_cell.angle_beta   90.00
_cell.angle_gamma   90.00
#
_symmetry.space_group_name_H-M   'P 1'
#
loop_
_entity.id
_entity.type
_entity.pdbx_description
1 polymer ?
#
loop_
_entity_poly.entity_id
_entity_poly.type
_entity_poly.pdbx_seq_one_letter_code
_entity_poly.pdbx_strand_id
1 'polypeptide(L)'
;MWRDGFDNPPNYNDNELNCGGAGHQHGPMQGKCGPCGDPWNQPTPRDNEFGGKFGNGVVTRLYQTGQVIDITVEITANHRGWFEFRICSQDTAGNPITNECFDNNILEFEDGSKRWHLLQSENKPYHFKVKLPDNLECQNCVIQWKWNCGNSWGQDPGSGSGCVGCGPQEQFYGCSDVAIGKNFPPPATAGPTPSVPATDPTPSPWPSSIPGVRCRGIGEWLGDPNKDKWCELNCAHFPPNCPQDKCFCELS
;
A
#
# COMPACT_ATOMS: atom_id res chain seq x y z
N MET A 1 -5.42 -1.34 -5.91
CA MET A 1 -4.44 -1.24 -7.03
C MET A 1 -5.04 -1.71 -8.34
N TRP A 2 -4.71 -2.90 -8.85
CA TRP A 2 -5.17 -3.37 -10.17
C TRP A 2 -6.71 -3.46 -10.26
N ARG A 3 -7.38 -3.83 -9.16
CA ARG A 3 -8.85 -3.84 -9.04
C ARG A 3 -9.49 -2.46 -9.20
N ASP A 4 -8.74 -1.40 -8.93
CA ASP A 4 -9.18 0.00 -9.00
C ASP A 4 -8.66 0.72 -10.25
N GLY A 5 -8.10 -0.03 -11.21
CA GLY A 5 -7.64 0.51 -12.50
C GLY A 5 -6.24 1.12 -12.51
N PHE A 6 -5.46 0.96 -11.44
CA PHE A 6 -4.04 1.35 -11.46
C PHE A 6 -3.24 0.40 -12.37
N ASP A 7 -2.23 0.96 -13.05
CA ASP A 7 -1.30 0.21 -13.91
C ASP A 7 -0.27 -0.58 -13.08
N ASN A 8 -0.77 -1.61 -12.41
CA ASN A 8 0.02 -2.57 -11.65
C ASN A 8 -0.27 -3.98 -12.19
N PRO A 9 0.71 -4.90 -12.18
CA PRO A 9 0.45 -6.30 -12.50
C PRO A 9 -0.68 -6.85 -11.61
N PRO A 10 -1.66 -7.57 -12.16
CA PRO A 10 -2.73 -8.14 -11.36
C PRO A 10 -2.17 -9.19 -10.41
N ASN A 11 -2.59 -9.11 -9.14
CA ASN A 11 -2.46 -10.20 -8.18
C ASN A 11 -3.85 -10.77 -7.92
N TYR A 12 -4.18 -11.89 -8.57
CA TYR A 12 -5.48 -12.54 -8.43
C TYR A 12 -5.67 -13.22 -7.07
N ASN A 13 -4.57 -13.40 -6.32
CA ASN A 13 -4.53 -13.94 -4.96
C ASN A 13 -4.14 -12.84 -3.96
N ASP A 14 -4.54 -11.59 -4.21
CA ASP A 14 -4.27 -10.45 -3.32
C ASP A 14 -4.90 -10.61 -1.92
N ASN A 15 -5.84 -11.55 -1.76
CA ASN A 15 -6.39 -11.99 -0.49
C ASN A 15 -5.60 -13.12 0.21
N GLU A 16 -4.45 -13.55 -0.33
CA GLU A 16 -3.64 -14.67 0.20
C GLU A 16 -2.24 -14.22 0.65
N LEU A 17 -2.06 -12.95 1.02
CA LEU A 17 -0.80 -12.43 1.58
C LEU A 17 -0.61 -12.87 3.04
N ASN A 18 -0.54 -14.19 3.25
CA ASN A 18 -0.59 -14.88 4.53
C ASN A 18 0.78 -15.39 5.03
N CYS A 19 1.85 -14.66 4.73
CA CYS A 19 3.22 -14.99 5.12
C CYS A 19 3.74 -16.33 4.54
N GLY A 20 3.13 -16.80 3.45
CA GLY A 20 3.39 -18.12 2.86
C GLY A 20 2.59 -19.27 3.51
N GLY A 21 1.59 -18.94 4.33
CA GLY A 21 0.73 -19.89 5.04
C GLY A 21 1.22 -20.20 6.46
N ALA A 22 0.27 -20.44 7.37
CA ALA A 22 0.55 -20.60 8.80
C ALA A 22 1.63 -21.65 9.12
N GLY A 23 1.61 -22.80 8.43
CA GLY A 23 2.60 -23.86 8.62
C GLY A 23 4.01 -23.45 8.21
N HIS A 24 4.15 -22.70 7.11
CA HIS A 24 5.43 -22.17 6.65
C HIS A 24 5.93 -21.04 7.55
N GLN A 25 5.03 -20.13 7.92
CA GLN A 25 5.33 -19.01 8.82
C GLN A 25 5.84 -19.51 10.17
N HIS A 26 5.08 -20.37 10.86
CA HIS A 26 5.38 -20.74 12.25
C HIS A 26 6.36 -21.90 12.38
N GLY A 27 6.48 -22.74 11.34
CA GLY A 27 7.47 -23.81 11.29
C GLY A 27 8.85 -23.29 10.89
N PRO A 28 9.24 -23.39 9.60
CA PRO A 28 10.59 -23.07 9.16
C PRO A 28 10.94 -21.58 9.36
N MET A 29 9.98 -20.65 9.26
CA MET A 29 10.25 -19.22 9.41
C MET A 29 10.18 -18.72 10.86
N GLN A 30 9.88 -19.58 11.84
CA GLN A 30 9.86 -19.25 13.27
C GLN A 30 8.98 -18.03 13.60
N GLY A 31 7.81 -17.94 12.96
CA GLY A 31 6.83 -16.87 13.11
C GLY A 31 7.08 -15.63 12.26
N LYS A 32 8.22 -15.56 11.55
CA LYS A 32 8.58 -14.39 10.74
C LYS A 32 7.73 -14.30 9.47
N CYS A 33 7.39 -13.07 9.11
CA CYS A 33 6.61 -12.71 7.92
C CYS A 33 7.28 -11.54 7.19
N GLY A 34 7.21 -11.51 5.86
CA GLY A 34 7.61 -10.34 5.09
C GLY A 34 6.77 -9.11 5.49
N PRO A 35 7.36 -7.89 5.54
CA PRO A 35 6.65 -6.65 5.85
C PRO A 35 5.33 -6.43 5.10
N CYS A 36 5.17 -6.99 3.90
CA CYS A 36 3.95 -6.83 3.11
C CYS A 36 3.21 -8.15 2.84
N GLY A 37 3.44 -9.19 3.68
CA GLY A 37 2.67 -10.44 3.68
C GLY A 37 3.25 -11.57 2.84
N ASP A 38 4.36 -11.31 2.15
CA ASP A 38 5.14 -12.32 1.46
C ASP A 38 5.80 -13.33 2.44
N PRO A 39 6.15 -14.55 1.97
CA PRO A 39 6.97 -15.48 2.73
C PRO A 39 8.30 -14.85 3.17
N TRP A 40 8.67 -15.04 4.44
CA TRP A 40 9.88 -14.42 4.98
C TRP A 40 11.17 -14.83 4.26
N ASN A 41 11.26 -16.05 3.73
CA ASN A 41 12.41 -16.54 2.97
C ASN A 41 12.44 -16.11 1.49
N GLN A 42 11.44 -15.38 1.00
CA GLN A 42 11.51 -14.80 -0.33
C GLN A 42 12.64 -13.75 -0.38
N PRO A 43 13.47 -13.71 -1.44
CA PRO A 43 14.50 -12.70 -1.61
C PRO A 43 13.90 -11.29 -1.59
N THR A 44 14.65 -10.34 -1.02
CA THR A 44 14.27 -8.92 -1.02
C THR A 44 14.75 -8.21 -2.31
N PRO A 45 13.97 -7.28 -2.88
CA PRO A 45 12.62 -6.92 -2.44
C PRO A 45 11.64 -8.07 -2.75
N ARG A 46 10.78 -8.39 -1.78
CA ARG A 46 9.71 -9.36 -1.98
C ARG A 46 8.63 -8.76 -2.89
N ASP A 47 7.74 -9.59 -3.41
CA ASP A 47 6.81 -9.17 -4.47
C ASP A 47 5.94 -7.97 -4.06
N ASN A 48 5.50 -7.89 -2.80
CA ASN A 48 4.68 -6.80 -2.28
C ASN A 48 5.46 -5.69 -1.58
N GLU A 49 6.80 -5.76 -1.55
CA GLU A 49 7.66 -4.70 -1.01
C GLU A 49 8.06 -3.67 -2.08
N PHE A 50 8.56 -2.51 -1.65
CA PHE A 50 9.03 -1.47 -2.55
C PHE A 50 10.12 -2.00 -3.51
N GLY A 51 9.91 -1.83 -4.81
CA GLY A 51 10.77 -2.38 -5.87
C GLY A 51 10.48 -3.83 -6.23
N GLY A 52 9.53 -4.48 -5.54
CA GLY A 52 8.98 -5.78 -5.89
C GLY A 52 8.01 -5.72 -7.06
N LYS A 53 7.50 -6.89 -7.46
CA LYS A 53 6.57 -7.05 -8.60
C LYS A 53 5.30 -6.19 -8.50
N PHE A 54 4.78 -6.01 -7.29
CA PHE A 54 3.55 -5.26 -7.02
C PHE A 54 3.80 -3.93 -6.30
N GLY A 55 4.89 -3.83 -5.54
CA GLY A 55 5.30 -2.62 -4.82
C GLY A 55 6.01 -1.61 -5.72
N ASN A 56 5.30 -1.09 -6.72
CA ASN A 56 5.82 -0.20 -7.75
C ASN A 56 6.01 1.26 -7.28
N GLY A 57 5.80 1.55 -5.99
CA GLY A 57 5.93 2.91 -5.43
C GLY A 57 4.83 3.88 -5.85
N VAL A 58 3.68 3.37 -6.28
CA VAL A 58 2.55 4.19 -6.75
C VAL A 58 1.79 4.75 -5.56
N VAL A 59 1.99 6.05 -5.29
CA VAL A 59 1.25 6.77 -4.24
C VAL A 59 -0.24 6.81 -4.58
N THR A 60 -1.05 6.12 -3.78
CA THR A 60 -2.49 5.95 -4.04
C THR A 60 -3.33 7.09 -3.48
N ARG A 61 -2.86 7.74 -2.40
CA ARG A 61 -3.57 8.82 -1.70
C ARG A 61 -2.60 9.80 -1.06
N LEU A 62 -3.06 11.05 -0.94
CA LEU A 62 -2.40 12.13 -0.22
C LEU A 62 -3.19 12.41 1.06
N TYR A 63 -2.50 12.56 2.18
CA TYR A 63 -3.10 12.84 3.49
C TYR A 63 -2.41 14.00 4.19
N GLN A 64 -3.15 14.67 5.08
CA GLN A 64 -2.59 15.66 5.99
C GLN A 64 -1.99 14.98 7.22
N THR A 65 -0.97 15.61 7.81
CA THR A 65 -0.42 15.19 9.11
C THR A 65 -1.52 15.17 10.17
N GLY A 66 -1.57 14.14 11.01
CA GLY A 66 -2.58 14.02 12.06
C GLY A 66 -4.00 13.66 11.59
N GLN A 67 -4.20 13.49 10.28
CA GLN A 67 -5.52 13.24 9.72
C GLN A 67 -6.10 11.89 10.18
N VAL A 68 -7.39 11.89 10.52
CA VAL A 68 -8.16 10.64 10.65
C VAL A 68 -8.59 10.18 9.26
N ILE A 69 -8.17 8.98 8.87
CA ILE A 69 -8.39 8.42 7.54
C ILE A 69 -9.35 7.24 7.58
N ASP A 70 -10.10 7.05 6.50
CA ASP A 70 -10.93 5.86 6.28
C ASP A 70 -10.09 4.74 5.67
N ILE A 71 -10.10 3.56 6.30
CA ILE A 71 -9.52 2.33 5.78
C ILE A 71 -10.63 1.29 5.58
N THR A 72 -10.60 0.59 4.45
CA THR A 72 -11.49 -0.54 4.18
C THR A 72 -10.66 -1.81 4.05
N VAL A 73 -11.07 -2.87 4.75
CA VAL A 73 -10.50 -4.21 4.64
C VAL A 73 -11.59 -5.15 4.13
N GLU A 74 -11.37 -5.78 2.98
CA GLU A 74 -12.29 -6.77 2.43
C GLU A 74 -11.93 -8.17 2.95
N ILE A 75 -12.83 -8.76 3.75
CA ILE A 75 -12.66 -10.12 4.27
C ILE A 75 -13.41 -11.10 3.38
N THR A 76 -12.67 -11.96 2.70
CA THR A 76 -13.20 -13.02 1.83
C THR A 76 -13.41 -14.34 2.57
N ALA A 77 -12.63 -14.61 3.62
CA ALA A 77 -12.79 -15.75 4.52
C ALA A 77 -12.46 -15.34 5.96
N ASN A 78 -13.45 -15.30 6.84
CA ASN A 78 -13.30 -14.78 8.20
C ASN A 78 -12.67 -15.80 9.16
N HIS A 79 -11.45 -15.52 9.61
CA HIS A 79 -10.67 -16.31 10.57
C HIS A 79 -10.64 -15.70 11.98
N ARG A 80 -11.56 -14.79 12.32
CA ARG A 80 -11.64 -14.07 13.62
C ARG A 80 -10.34 -13.34 13.97
N GLY A 81 -10.05 -13.11 15.25
CA GLY A 81 -8.79 -12.51 15.70
C GLY A 81 -8.85 -10.98 15.76
N TRP A 82 -7.79 -10.31 15.32
CA TRP A 82 -7.69 -8.85 15.45
C TRP A 82 -6.85 -8.20 14.34
N PHE A 83 -7.17 -6.93 14.07
CA PHE A 83 -6.45 -6.07 13.14
C PHE A 83 -5.61 -5.03 13.86
N GLU A 84 -4.47 -4.70 13.27
CA GLU A 84 -3.61 -3.56 13.61
C GLU A 84 -3.24 -2.83 12.32
N PHE A 85 -3.25 -1.50 12.36
CA PHE A 85 -2.72 -0.65 11.28
C PHE A 85 -1.44 0.00 11.75
N ARG A 86 -0.42 0.02 10.89
CA ARG A 86 0.91 0.57 11.18
C ARG A 86 1.36 1.44 10.03
N ILE A 87 2.33 2.33 10.26
CA ILE A 87 2.86 3.19 9.20
C ILE A 87 4.36 3.36 9.29
N CYS A 88 5.03 3.40 8.13
CA CYS A 88 6.45 3.70 8.03
C CYS A 88 6.72 4.62 6.85
N SER A 89 7.65 5.55 7.00
CA SER A 89 8.19 6.27 5.85
C SER A 89 9.19 5.36 5.14
N GLN A 90 9.04 5.22 3.83
CA GLN A 90 10.09 4.71 2.98
C GLN A 90 11.26 5.69 3.03
N ASP A 91 12.48 5.18 3.22
CA ASP A 91 13.64 6.05 3.26
C ASP A 91 14.03 6.52 1.86
N THR A 92 14.78 7.63 1.79
CA THR A 92 15.24 8.21 0.51
C THR A 92 16.37 7.42 -0.13
N ALA A 93 16.99 6.50 0.60
CA ALA A 93 18.03 5.60 0.10
C ALA A 93 17.46 4.35 -0.59
N GLY A 94 16.14 4.13 -0.51
CA GLY A 94 15.46 2.97 -1.07
C GLY A 94 15.65 1.68 -0.27
N ASN A 95 16.08 1.75 0.99
CA ASN A 95 16.24 0.56 1.82
C ASN A 95 14.88 -0.05 2.16
N PRO A 96 14.73 -1.39 2.17
CA PRO A 96 13.47 -2.02 2.49
C PRO A 96 12.96 -1.62 3.89
N ILE A 97 11.68 -1.26 3.98
CA ILE A 97 11.01 -1.07 5.28
C ILE A 97 11.01 -2.41 6.04
N THR A 98 11.25 -2.34 7.34
CA THR A 98 11.32 -3.52 8.22
C THR A 98 10.07 -3.68 9.08
N ASN A 99 9.82 -4.90 9.56
CA ASN A 99 8.79 -5.13 10.59
C ASN A 99 9.06 -4.31 11.86
N GLU A 100 10.32 -4.09 12.24
CA GLU A 100 10.67 -3.28 13.40
C GLU A 100 10.18 -1.83 13.27
N CYS A 101 10.29 -1.24 12.07
CA CYS A 101 9.72 0.08 11.84
C CYS A 101 8.21 0.05 12.10
N PHE A 102 7.51 -0.92 11.53
CA PHE A 102 6.07 -1.02 11.69
C PHE A 102 5.66 -1.25 13.15
N ASP A 103 6.30 -2.18 13.84
CA ASP A 103 6.01 -2.52 15.24
C ASP A 103 6.18 -1.33 16.19
N ASN A 104 7.05 -0.37 15.84
CA ASN A 104 7.23 0.88 16.58
C ASN A 104 6.23 1.98 16.22
N ASN A 105 5.44 1.83 15.16
CA ASN A 105 4.57 2.87 14.59
C ASN A 105 3.14 2.36 14.36
N ILE A 106 2.50 1.88 15.43
CA ILE A 106 1.09 1.42 15.41
C ILE A 106 0.14 2.62 15.48
N LEU A 107 -0.80 2.69 14.55
CA LEU A 107 -1.84 3.70 14.46
C LEU A 107 -2.98 3.41 15.44
N GLU A 108 -3.64 4.48 15.89
CA GLU A 108 -4.76 4.40 16.82
C GLU A 108 -6.09 4.50 16.09
N PHE A 109 -7.06 3.70 16.52
CA PHE A 109 -8.48 3.84 16.16
C PHE A 109 -9.10 5.05 16.86
N GLU A 110 -10.33 5.44 16.49
CA GLU A 110 -11.02 6.60 17.08
C GLU A 110 -11.20 6.53 18.60
N ASP A 111 -11.30 5.33 19.16
CA ASP A 111 -11.42 5.10 20.61
C ASP A 111 -10.06 5.10 21.32
N GLY A 112 -8.96 5.37 20.60
CA GLY A 112 -7.58 5.32 21.11
C GLY A 112 -7.02 3.91 21.25
N SER A 113 -7.78 2.86 20.92
CA SER A 113 -7.26 1.51 20.88
C SER A 113 -6.27 1.34 19.72
N LYS A 114 -5.37 0.35 19.85
CA LYS A 114 -4.42 -0.02 18.79
C LYS A 114 -4.81 -1.31 18.08
N ARG A 115 -5.78 -2.06 18.63
CA ARG A 115 -6.27 -3.33 18.11
C ARG A 115 -7.77 -3.29 17.97
N TRP A 116 -8.25 -3.70 16.80
CA TRP A 116 -9.66 -3.92 16.57
C TRP A 116 -9.95 -5.42 16.48
N HIS A 117 -10.85 -5.93 17.31
CA HIS A 117 -11.17 -7.35 17.38
C HIS A 117 -12.30 -7.73 16.42
N LEU A 118 -12.04 -8.70 15.55
CA LEU A 118 -13.04 -9.25 14.63
C LEU A 118 -13.92 -10.26 15.37
N LEU A 119 -14.96 -9.73 16.02
CA LEU A 119 -15.95 -10.53 16.77
C LEU A 119 -17.07 -11.08 15.88
N GLN A 120 -17.23 -10.49 14.70
CA GLN A 120 -18.22 -10.86 13.68
C GLN A 120 -17.72 -12.05 12.85
N SER A 121 -18.64 -12.79 12.23
CA SER A 121 -18.34 -13.98 11.43
C SER A 121 -18.54 -13.79 9.93
N GLU A 122 -19.01 -12.61 9.51
CA GLU A 122 -19.35 -12.33 8.13
C GLU A 122 -18.11 -12.06 7.27
N ASN A 123 -18.19 -12.52 6.02
CA ASN A 123 -17.30 -12.13 4.93
C ASN A 123 -17.88 -10.89 4.26
N LYS A 124 -17.27 -9.73 4.49
CA LYS A 124 -17.72 -8.44 3.97
C LYS A 124 -16.58 -7.41 4.06
N PRO A 125 -16.72 -6.25 3.42
CA PRO A 125 -15.91 -5.09 3.74
C PRO A 125 -16.15 -4.62 5.19
N TYR A 126 -15.05 -4.35 5.90
CA TYR A 126 -15.05 -3.69 7.20
C TYR A 126 -14.38 -2.32 7.06
N HIS A 127 -14.98 -1.31 7.69
CA HIS A 127 -14.54 0.07 7.58
C HIS A 127 -14.02 0.56 8.92
N PHE A 128 -12.89 1.27 8.89
CA PHE A 128 -12.18 1.76 10.06
C PHE A 128 -11.81 3.22 9.87
N LYS A 129 -11.78 3.94 10.99
CA LYS A 129 -11.17 5.26 11.08
C LYS A 129 -9.93 5.16 11.96
N VAL A 130 -8.79 5.56 11.40
CA VAL A 130 -7.50 5.54 12.11
C VAL A 130 -6.81 6.88 12.01
N LYS A 131 -6.13 7.29 13.07
CA LYS A 131 -5.42 8.57 13.13
C LYS A 131 -3.98 8.40 12.65
N LEU A 132 -3.57 9.19 11.65
CA LEU A 132 -2.18 9.31 11.22
C LEU A 132 -1.35 10.12 12.24
N PRO A 133 -0.02 9.93 12.30
CA PRO A 133 0.82 10.68 13.24
C PRO A 133 0.80 12.19 12.96
N ASP A 134 0.78 13.00 14.01
CA ASP A 134 0.73 14.47 13.92
C ASP A 134 2.03 15.08 13.36
N ASN A 135 3.13 14.35 13.41
CA ASN A 135 4.49 14.81 13.08
C ASN A 135 5.19 13.97 12.00
N LEU A 136 4.45 13.18 11.21
CA LEU A 136 5.00 12.38 10.11
C LEU A 136 4.71 13.05 8.77
N GLU A 137 5.76 13.46 8.07
CA GLU A 137 5.69 13.92 6.67
C GLU A 137 6.54 13.00 5.80
N CYS A 138 6.01 12.58 4.66
CA CYS A 138 6.66 11.62 3.77
C CYS A 138 6.08 11.71 2.36
N GLN A 139 6.94 11.57 1.36
CA GLN A 139 6.49 11.43 -0.03
C GLN A 139 6.04 9.99 -0.32
N ASN A 140 6.73 9.01 0.27
CA ASN A 140 6.39 7.60 0.19
C ASN A 140 6.32 7.05 1.62
N CYS A 141 5.12 6.93 2.15
CA CYS A 141 4.83 6.15 3.35
C CYS A 141 4.12 4.87 2.95
N VAL A 142 4.32 3.82 3.73
CA VAL A 142 3.60 2.56 3.61
C VAL A 142 2.71 2.42 4.83
N ILE A 143 1.40 2.30 4.61
CA ILE A 143 0.46 1.83 5.63
C ILE A 143 0.39 0.31 5.53
N GLN A 144 0.63 -0.36 6.65
CA GLN A 144 0.53 -1.81 6.78
C GLN A 144 -0.73 -2.17 7.57
N TRP A 145 -1.62 -2.94 6.94
CA TRP A 145 -2.61 -3.74 7.64
C TRP A 145 -1.95 -5.04 8.09
N LYS A 146 -2.14 -5.41 9.36
CA LYS A 146 -1.90 -6.78 9.84
C LYS A 146 -3.17 -7.33 10.43
N TRP A 147 -3.45 -8.56 10.06
CA TRP A 147 -4.42 -9.39 10.69
C TRP A 147 -3.74 -10.57 11.35
N ASN A 148 -3.91 -10.71 12.66
CA ASN A 148 -3.62 -11.93 13.36
C ASN A 148 -4.94 -12.69 13.54
N CYS A 149 -5.09 -13.82 12.86
CA CYS A 149 -6.29 -14.65 12.96
C CYS A 149 -6.49 -15.19 14.39
N GLY A 150 -7.62 -15.84 14.65
CA GLY A 150 -7.99 -16.28 15.99
C GLY A 150 -8.87 -17.53 16.02
N ASN A 151 -8.82 -18.36 14.99
CA ASN A 151 -9.61 -19.57 14.84
C ASN A 151 -8.82 -20.86 15.13
N SER A 152 -7.50 -20.79 15.26
CA SER A 152 -6.66 -21.96 15.54
C SER A 152 -6.52 -22.20 17.04
N TRP A 153 -6.51 -23.47 17.45
CA TRP A 153 -6.19 -23.85 18.83
C TRP A 153 -4.68 -23.72 19.08
N GLY A 154 -4.31 -23.22 20.25
CA GLY A 154 -2.93 -23.21 20.72
C GLY A 154 -2.85 -23.01 22.22
N GLN A 155 -1.62 -22.87 22.73
CA GLN A 155 -1.37 -22.62 24.15
C GLN A 155 -1.18 -21.13 24.40
N ASP A 156 -1.83 -20.62 25.44
CA ASP A 156 -1.58 -19.28 25.94
C ASP A 156 -0.15 -19.21 26.52
N PRO A 157 0.69 -18.27 26.07
CA PRO A 157 2.10 -18.24 26.48
C PRO A 157 2.30 -17.86 27.95
N GLY A 158 1.34 -17.21 28.59
CA GLY A 158 1.44 -16.83 30.01
C GLY A 158 1.04 -17.97 30.96
N SER A 159 -0.08 -18.61 30.68
CA SER A 159 -0.69 -19.63 31.54
C SER A 159 -0.38 -21.07 31.12
N GLY A 160 0.08 -21.30 29.89
CA GLY A 160 0.24 -22.63 29.29
C GLY A 160 -1.08 -23.35 28.98
N SER A 161 -2.23 -22.72 29.26
CA SER A 161 -3.54 -23.31 29.04
C SER A 161 -3.91 -23.30 27.56
N GLY A 162 -4.60 -24.35 27.12
CA GLY A 162 -5.07 -24.47 25.74
C GLY A 162 -6.33 -23.65 25.47
N CYS A 163 -6.33 -22.86 24.39
CA CYS A 163 -7.48 -22.07 23.97
C CYS A 163 -7.48 -21.81 22.46
N VAL A 164 -8.67 -21.53 21.91
CA VAL A 164 -8.83 -21.05 20.53
C VAL A 164 -8.37 -19.60 20.45
N GLY A 165 -7.56 -19.28 19.44
CA GLY A 165 -6.94 -17.96 19.25
C GLY A 165 -5.67 -17.74 20.06
N CYS A 166 -5.22 -18.74 20.83
CA CYS A 166 -4.01 -18.68 21.64
C CYS A 166 -2.80 -19.24 20.88
N GLY A 167 -1.60 -18.81 21.27
CA GLY A 167 -0.36 -19.22 20.61
C GLY A 167 -0.22 -18.69 19.18
N PRO A 168 0.62 -19.31 18.34
CA PRO A 168 0.79 -18.92 16.94
C PRO A 168 -0.51 -19.04 16.14
N GLN A 169 -0.86 -17.98 15.40
CA GLN A 169 -2.05 -17.92 14.54
C GLN A 169 -1.63 -17.56 13.12
N GLU A 170 -2.40 -17.96 12.12
CA GLU A 170 -2.20 -17.45 10.75
C GLU A 170 -2.21 -15.91 10.77
N GLN A 171 -1.36 -15.30 9.96
CA GLN A 171 -1.31 -13.86 9.84
C GLN A 171 -1.38 -13.44 8.38
N PHE A 172 -2.11 -12.35 8.12
CA PHE A 172 -2.20 -11.70 6.83
C PHE A 172 -1.72 -10.27 6.94
N TYR A 173 -0.99 -9.82 5.93
CA TYR A 173 -0.47 -8.46 5.88
C TYR A 173 -0.84 -7.84 4.54
N GLY A 174 -1.01 -6.53 4.50
CA GLY A 174 -1.20 -5.78 3.26
C GLY A 174 -0.57 -4.40 3.39
N CYS A 175 0.08 -3.94 2.32
CA CYS A 175 0.76 -2.64 2.26
C CYS A 175 0.07 -1.70 1.28
N SER A 176 0.08 -0.40 1.58
CA SER A 176 -0.42 0.64 0.67
C SER A 176 0.48 1.86 0.71
N ASP A 177 0.94 2.29 -0.46
CA ASP A 177 1.79 3.48 -0.63
C ASP A 177 0.94 4.76 -0.63
N VAL A 178 1.31 5.71 0.23
CA VAL A 178 0.62 6.99 0.46
C VAL A 178 1.64 8.11 0.66
N ALA A 179 1.21 9.36 0.55
CA ALA A 179 2.03 10.51 0.95
C ALA A 179 1.35 11.30 2.06
N ILE A 180 2.13 11.85 2.98
CA ILE A 180 1.64 12.67 4.10
C ILE A 180 2.38 14.01 4.11
N GLY A 181 1.62 15.11 4.17
CA GLY A 181 2.21 16.45 4.19
C GLY A 181 1.22 17.51 4.70
N LYS A 182 1.73 18.53 5.39
CA LYS A 182 0.90 19.61 5.96
C LYS A 182 0.13 20.40 4.91
N ASN A 183 0.71 20.52 3.71
CA ASN A 183 0.17 21.33 2.62
C ASN A 183 -0.65 20.52 1.61
N PHE A 184 -0.88 19.22 1.85
CA PHE A 184 -1.73 18.44 0.97
C PHE A 184 -3.19 18.88 1.12
N PRO A 185 -3.95 18.94 0.00
CA PRO A 185 -5.34 19.32 0.05
C PRO A 185 -6.10 18.34 0.95
N PRO A 186 -7.04 18.82 1.80
CA PRO A 186 -7.90 17.93 2.57
C PRO A 186 -8.66 17.02 1.61
N PRO A 187 -9.03 15.79 2.01
CA PRO A 187 -9.78 14.89 1.14
C PRO A 187 -11.03 15.61 0.64
N ALA A 188 -11.27 15.57 -0.67
CA ALA A 188 -12.59 15.85 -1.20
C ALA A 188 -13.56 14.92 -0.44
N THR A 189 -14.48 15.50 0.31
CA THR A 189 -15.46 14.76 1.09
C THR A 189 -16.13 13.78 0.15
N ALA A 190 -16.11 12.48 0.48
CA ALA A 190 -16.70 11.43 -0.33
C ALA A 190 -18.22 11.65 -0.42
N GLY A 191 -18.64 12.47 -1.40
CA GLY A 191 -19.97 12.34 -1.97
C GLY A 191 -20.06 10.98 -2.66
N PRO A 192 -21.28 10.43 -2.83
CA PRO A 192 -21.46 9.25 -3.65
C PRO A 192 -20.87 9.56 -5.01
N THR A 193 -19.90 8.75 -5.46
CA THR A 193 -19.35 8.87 -6.81
C THR A 193 -20.54 8.92 -7.76
N PRO A 194 -20.85 10.07 -8.39
CA PRO A 194 -21.79 10.04 -9.48
C PRO A 194 -21.11 9.16 -10.52
N SER A 195 -21.80 8.16 -11.04
CA SER A 195 -21.42 7.56 -12.31
C SER A 195 -21.48 8.67 -13.36
N VAL A 196 -20.39 9.42 -13.52
CA VAL A 196 -20.28 10.47 -14.53
C VAL A 196 -19.95 9.77 -15.84
N PRO A 197 -20.81 9.89 -16.87
CA PRO A 197 -20.47 9.48 -18.23
C PRO A 197 -19.25 10.27 -18.68
N ALA A 198 -18.29 9.60 -19.34
CA ALA A 198 -17.07 10.21 -19.84
C ALA A 198 -17.36 11.52 -20.59
N THR A 199 -17.00 12.64 -19.97
CA THR A 199 -16.88 13.96 -20.63
C THR A 199 -15.65 14.67 -20.07
N ASP A 200 -14.94 15.35 -20.98
CA ASP A 200 -13.58 15.86 -20.93
C ASP A 200 -13.08 16.47 -19.60
N PRO A 201 -11.77 16.34 -19.29
CA PRO A 201 -11.17 16.86 -18.07
C PRO A 201 -10.94 18.38 -18.12
N THR A 202 -11.41 19.06 -17.08
CA THR A 202 -11.04 20.43 -16.71
C THR A 202 -9.59 20.44 -16.16
N PRO A 203 -8.75 21.46 -16.45
CA PRO A 203 -7.30 21.35 -16.27
C PRO A 203 -6.82 21.54 -14.82
N SER A 204 -5.73 20.83 -14.50
CA SER A 204 -4.98 20.83 -13.24
C SER A 204 -4.28 22.17 -12.96
N PRO A 205 -4.09 22.57 -11.69
CA PRO A 205 -3.37 23.79 -11.30
C PRO A 205 -1.84 23.71 -11.47
N TRP A 206 -1.29 22.59 -11.94
CA TRP A 206 0.14 22.42 -12.22
C TRP A 206 0.36 22.44 -13.73
N PRO A 207 1.35 23.21 -14.24
CA PRO A 207 1.59 23.26 -15.68
C PRO A 207 1.93 21.85 -16.17
N SER A 208 1.07 21.32 -17.04
CA SER A 208 1.21 19.97 -17.62
C SER A 208 2.44 19.82 -18.53
N SER A 209 3.19 20.92 -18.74
CA SER A 209 4.36 21.00 -19.59
C SER A 209 5.42 21.92 -18.98
N ILE A 210 6.66 21.46 -18.89
CA ILE A 210 7.83 22.30 -18.64
C ILE A 210 8.15 23.06 -19.95
N PRO A 211 8.05 24.41 -20.00
CA PRO A 211 8.31 25.15 -21.24
C PRO A 211 9.73 24.93 -21.73
N GLY A 212 9.89 24.57 -23.01
CA GLY A 212 11.19 24.38 -23.66
C GLY A 212 11.79 22.97 -23.53
N VAL A 213 11.05 21.99 -23.01
CA VAL A 213 11.46 20.58 -23.03
C VAL A 213 10.66 19.84 -24.10
N ARG A 214 11.34 19.17 -25.04
CA ARG A 214 10.71 18.23 -25.99
C ARG A 214 11.19 16.82 -25.72
N CYS A 215 10.25 15.87 -25.74
CA CYS A 215 10.51 14.47 -25.50
C CYS A 215 10.07 13.62 -26.68
N ARG A 216 10.86 12.61 -27.04
CA ARG A 216 10.55 11.68 -28.14
C ARG A 216 10.89 10.25 -27.76
N GLY A 217 10.25 9.30 -28.42
CA GLY A 217 10.54 7.89 -28.31
C GLY A 217 11.95 7.57 -28.81
N ILE A 218 12.63 6.69 -28.10
CA ILE A 218 13.93 6.12 -28.47
C ILE A 218 13.90 4.60 -28.39
N GLY A 219 14.96 3.96 -28.89
CA GLY A 219 15.05 2.51 -28.94
C GLY A 219 13.92 1.92 -29.78
N GLU A 220 13.14 1.03 -29.18
CA GLU A 220 11.98 0.39 -29.84
C GLU A 220 10.84 1.36 -30.16
N TRP A 221 10.84 2.56 -29.57
CA TRP A 221 9.79 3.58 -29.76
C TRP A 221 10.19 4.67 -30.76
N LEU A 222 11.39 4.57 -31.33
CA LEU A 222 11.92 5.56 -32.26
C LEU A 222 11.04 5.66 -33.52
N GLY A 223 10.48 6.85 -33.75
CA GLY A 223 9.73 7.18 -34.97
C GLY A 223 8.25 6.78 -34.95
N ASP A 224 7.71 6.32 -33.82
CA ASP A 224 6.27 6.13 -33.63
C ASP A 224 5.64 7.42 -33.06
N PRO A 225 4.78 8.14 -33.82
CA PRO A 225 4.18 9.39 -33.37
C PRO A 225 3.33 9.26 -32.10
N ASN A 226 2.75 8.07 -31.85
CA ASN A 226 1.98 7.83 -30.63
C ASN A 226 2.88 7.67 -29.41
N LYS A 227 4.09 7.13 -29.61
CA LYS A 227 5.09 6.99 -28.55
C LYS A 227 5.80 8.31 -28.29
N ASP A 228 6.07 9.11 -29.31
CA ASP A 228 6.56 10.48 -29.15
C ASP A 228 5.59 11.32 -28.32
N LYS A 229 4.30 11.28 -28.65
CA LYS A 229 3.26 11.97 -27.89
C LYS A 229 3.14 11.46 -26.45
N TRP A 230 3.33 10.14 -26.24
CA TRP A 230 3.38 9.58 -24.89
C TRP A 230 4.57 10.14 -24.10
N CYS A 231 5.76 10.23 -24.71
CA CYS A 231 6.95 10.80 -24.08
C CYS A 231 6.75 12.30 -23.75
N GLU A 232 6.18 13.10 -24.66
CA GLU A 232 5.86 14.51 -24.37
C GLU A 232 4.90 14.66 -23.18
N LEU A 233 3.91 13.77 -23.05
CA LEU A 233 2.90 13.85 -22.00
C LEU A 233 3.39 13.36 -20.62
N ASN A 234 4.28 12.36 -20.58
CA ASN A 234 4.67 11.68 -19.33
C ASN A 234 6.08 12.05 -18.85
N CYS A 235 6.92 12.62 -19.72
CA CYS A 235 8.27 13.03 -19.35
C CYS A 235 8.43 14.54 -19.16
N ALA A 236 7.63 15.37 -19.84
CA ALA A 236 7.78 16.83 -19.78
C ALA A 236 6.97 17.49 -18.64
N HIS A 237 6.80 16.83 -17.49
CA HIS A 237 6.10 17.36 -16.31
C HIS A 237 6.87 17.09 -15.01
N PHE A 238 6.42 17.65 -13.88
CA PHE A 238 7.03 17.43 -12.57
C PHE A 238 6.08 16.71 -11.59
N PRO A 239 6.54 15.68 -10.88
CA PRO A 239 7.80 14.95 -11.10
C PRO A 239 7.74 14.16 -12.44
N PRO A 240 8.85 14.04 -13.20
CA PRO A 240 8.82 13.37 -14.51
C PRO A 240 8.72 11.86 -14.35
N ASN A 241 7.83 11.22 -15.12
CA ASN A 241 7.75 9.77 -15.22
C ASN A 241 8.32 9.31 -16.56
N CYS A 242 9.65 9.26 -16.65
CA CYS A 242 10.35 9.03 -17.92
C CYS A 242 11.23 7.78 -17.91
N PRO A 243 10.81 6.69 -18.58
CA PRO A 243 11.66 5.51 -18.76
C PRO A 243 12.85 5.87 -19.67
N GLN A 244 14.06 5.77 -19.12
CA GLN A 244 15.29 6.21 -19.80
C GLN A 244 15.65 5.38 -21.05
N ASP A 245 15.08 4.20 -21.20
CA ASP A 245 15.27 3.31 -22.35
C ASP A 245 14.20 3.50 -23.44
N LYS A 246 13.11 4.21 -23.15
CA LYS A 246 11.97 4.41 -24.07
C LYS A 246 11.79 5.84 -24.52
N CYS A 247 12.17 6.82 -23.71
CA CYS A 247 11.97 8.25 -24.01
C CYS A 247 13.25 9.05 -23.77
N PHE A 248 13.52 9.99 -24.66
CA PHE A 248 14.60 10.97 -24.53
C PHE A 248 14.03 12.37 -24.60
N CYS A 249 14.42 13.21 -23.64
CA CYS A 249 13.99 14.60 -23.55
C CYS A 249 15.18 15.54 -23.67
N GLU A 250 15.05 16.56 -24.50
CA GLU A 250 16.05 17.60 -24.68
C GLU A 250 15.41 18.99 -24.56
N LEU A 251 16.25 19.97 -24.24
CA LEU A 251 15.84 21.37 -24.26
C LEU A 251 15.78 21.83 -25.72
N SER A 252 14.64 22.38 -26.13
CA SER A 252 14.41 22.94 -27.47
C SER A 252 14.94 24.37 -27.59
#